data_AF-A0A961I4Y4-F1
#
_entry.id   AF-A0A961I4Y4-F1
#
_cell.length_a   1.000
_cell.length_b   1.000
_cell.length_c   1.000
_cell.angle_alpha   90.00
_cell.angle_beta   90.00
_cell.angle_gamma   90.00
#
_symmetry.space_group_name_H-M   'P 1'
#
loop_
_entity.id
_entity.type
_entity.pdbx_description
1 polymer ?
#
loop_
_entity_poly.entity_id
_entity_poly.type
_entity_poly.pdbx_seq_one_letter_code
_entity_poly.pdbx_strand_id
1 'polypeptide(L)'
;MQDAYLCDQFTDGACVQPVEGQWDYHPDVPAFRRTSWKTLGYHMYFHTRETPGMRVDFNHSVSDEELADIRATAGCRFRMQDAEGNVIENHMEGVRVDADGVWCFEYLGDMLIEFHEQRGTLEDAPDPAWFPIMLRISFHASRPPLSVAREAPVLAEW
;
A
#
# COMPACT_ATOMS: atom_id res chain seq x y z
N MET A 1 14.53 -11.40 -13.93
CA MET A 1 13.66 -10.25 -13.61
C MET A 1 13.31 -10.41 -12.15
N GLN A 2 13.38 -9.39 -11.30
CA GLN A 2 12.81 -9.54 -9.96
C GLN A 2 11.29 -9.59 -10.12
N ASP A 3 10.70 -10.66 -9.59
CA ASP A 3 9.25 -10.80 -9.58
C ASP A 3 8.73 -9.97 -8.41
N ALA A 4 7.74 -9.13 -8.70
CA ALA A 4 7.07 -8.34 -7.70
C ALA A 4 5.57 -8.44 -7.91
N TYR A 5 4.86 -8.68 -6.81
CA TYR A 5 3.42 -8.85 -6.77
C TYR A 5 2.83 -8.03 -5.64
N LEU A 6 1.57 -7.65 -5.80
CA LEU A 6 0.81 -6.91 -4.80
C LEU A 6 0.22 -7.90 -3.80
N CYS A 7 0.01 -7.45 -2.58
CA CYS A 7 -0.57 -8.23 -1.52
C CYS A 7 -1.69 -7.42 -0.87
N ASP A 8 -2.90 -7.96 -0.87
CA ASP A 8 -4.08 -7.28 -0.31
C ASP A 8 -3.98 -7.19 1.22
N GLN A 9 -3.49 -8.27 1.84
CA GLN A 9 -3.31 -8.35 3.28
C GLN A 9 -1.98 -8.98 3.64
N PHE A 10 -1.10 -8.17 4.22
CA PHE A 10 0.12 -8.63 4.87
C PHE A 10 -0.12 -8.78 6.38
N THR A 11 -0.06 -10.02 6.88
CA THR A 11 -0.17 -10.34 8.31
C THR A 11 0.73 -11.51 8.67
N ASP A 12 1.20 -11.57 9.92
CA ASP A 12 2.04 -12.66 10.44
C ASP A 12 3.29 -13.02 9.60
N GLY A 13 3.79 -12.05 8.82
CA GLY A 13 4.98 -12.21 8.00
C GLY A 13 4.78 -12.92 6.66
N ALA A 14 3.54 -13.09 6.23
CA ALA A 14 3.21 -13.65 4.92
C ALA A 14 2.13 -12.82 4.22
N CYS A 15 2.09 -12.94 2.90
CA CYS A 15 0.90 -12.55 2.16
C CYS A 15 -0.16 -13.64 2.35
N VAL A 16 -1.24 -13.32 3.06
CA VAL A 16 -2.33 -14.28 3.29
C VAL A 16 -3.34 -14.31 2.14
N GLN A 17 -3.29 -13.31 1.26
CA GLN A 17 -4.06 -13.27 0.01
C GLN A 17 -3.13 -12.93 -1.16
N PRO A 18 -2.40 -13.91 -1.70
CA PRO A 18 -1.62 -13.74 -2.92
C PRO A 18 -2.56 -13.63 -4.13
N VAL A 19 -2.30 -12.65 -5.00
CA VAL A 19 -3.15 -12.34 -6.16
C VAL A 19 -2.92 -13.35 -7.29
N GLU A 20 -3.94 -14.12 -7.69
CA GLU A 20 -4.02 -14.77 -9.00
C GLU A 20 -5.01 -14.01 -9.90
N GLY A 21 -4.52 -13.38 -10.97
CA GLY A 21 -5.38 -12.77 -12.00
C GLY A 21 -5.46 -11.24 -11.98
N GLN A 22 -6.68 -10.68 -11.88
CA GLN A 22 -7.00 -9.25 -12.03
C GLN A 22 -6.76 -8.47 -10.74
N TRP A 23 -6.09 -7.32 -10.88
CA TRP A 23 -5.35 -6.62 -9.83
C TRP A 23 -6.17 -5.47 -9.25
N ASP A 24 -7.18 -5.75 -8.44
CA ASP A 24 -8.01 -4.71 -7.83
C ASP A 24 -8.07 -4.93 -6.31
N TYR A 25 -7.78 -3.90 -5.49
CA TYR A 25 -7.96 -3.98 -4.03
C TYR A 25 -9.42 -3.79 -3.67
N HIS A 26 -10.02 -4.70 -2.90
CA HIS A 26 -11.45 -4.62 -2.51
C HIS A 26 -11.65 -4.42 -0.99
N PRO A 27 -11.40 -3.21 -0.45
CA PRO A 27 -11.60 -2.97 0.97
C PRO A 27 -13.08 -3.07 1.35
N ASP A 28 -13.37 -3.72 2.48
CA ASP A 28 -14.70 -3.62 3.12
C ASP A 28 -14.88 -2.21 3.71
N VAL A 29 -15.80 -1.44 3.14
CA VAL A 29 -16.12 -0.07 3.58
C VAL A 29 -17.41 -0.10 4.40
N PRO A 30 -17.36 0.07 5.73
CA PRO A 30 -18.56 -0.06 6.56
C PRO A 30 -19.52 1.11 6.36
N ALA A 31 -20.74 0.82 5.92
CA ALA A 31 -21.80 1.81 5.65
C ALA A 31 -22.09 2.76 6.83
N PHE A 32 -22.03 2.24 8.07
CA PHE A 32 -22.32 3.01 9.29
C PHE A 32 -21.19 3.95 9.74
N ARG A 33 -20.03 3.95 9.07
CA ARG A 33 -18.86 4.78 9.41
C ARG A 33 -18.50 5.81 8.35
N ARG A 34 -19.38 6.03 7.36
CA ARG A 34 -19.23 7.02 6.29
C ARG A 34 -19.71 8.43 6.69
N THR A 35 -19.52 8.81 7.95
CA THR A 35 -19.86 10.16 8.42
C THR A 35 -18.82 11.19 7.99
N SER A 36 -17.55 10.78 7.99
CA SER A 36 -16.44 11.54 7.44
C SER A 36 -15.30 10.62 6.99
N TRP A 37 -14.45 11.06 6.07
CA TRP A 37 -13.24 10.33 5.69
C TRP A 37 -12.35 10.01 6.89
N LYS A 38 -12.25 10.91 7.86
CA LYS A 38 -11.59 10.67 9.14
C LYS A 38 -12.16 9.47 9.90
N THR A 39 -13.48 9.41 10.04
CA THR A 39 -14.15 8.35 10.79
C THR A 39 -13.97 7.00 10.09
N LEU A 40 -14.09 7.01 8.76
CA LEU A 40 -13.89 5.82 7.94
C LEU A 40 -12.42 5.34 8.01
N GLY A 41 -11.46 6.23 7.77
CA GLY A 41 -10.03 5.90 7.78
C GLY A 41 -9.57 5.34 9.12
N TYR A 42 -9.96 5.96 10.24
CA TYR A 42 -9.65 5.40 11.57
C TYR A 42 -10.32 4.05 11.80
N HIS A 43 -11.57 3.89 11.35
CA HIS A 43 -12.23 2.59 11.49
C HIS A 43 -11.49 1.51 10.71
N MET A 44 -11.09 1.81 9.47
CA MET A 44 -10.32 0.88 8.64
C MET A 44 -8.96 0.57 9.27
N TYR A 45 -8.27 1.58 9.80
CA TYR A 45 -7.00 1.42 10.49
C TYR A 45 -7.09 0.48 11.70
N PHE A 46 -8.11 0.64 12.56
CA PHE A 46 -8.22 -0.12 13.81
C PHE A 46 -8.98 -1.45 13.68
N HIS A 47 -9.88 -1.60 12.72
CA HIS A 47 -10.81 -2.74 12.66
C HIS A 47 -10.64 -3.64 11.45
N THR A 48 -10.66 -3.10 10.23
CA THR A 48 -10.51 -3.94 9.02
C THR A 48 -9.05 -4.29 8.77
N ARG A 49 -8.14 -3.35 9.06
CA ARG A 49 -6.68 -3.51 8.98
C ARG A 49 -6.22 -3.97 7.60
N GLU A 50 -6.86 -3.46 6.55
CA GLU A 50 -6.43 -3.64 5.17
C GLU A 50 -5.05 -3.01 4.98
N THR A 51 -4.09 -3.81 4.52
CA THR A 51 -2.67 -3.43 4.40
C THR A 51 -2.18 -3.67 2.97
N PRO A 52 -2.68 -2.89 1.99
CA PRO A 52 -2.20 -2.99 0.62
C PRO A 52 -0.68 -2.88 0.58
N GLY A 53 -0.06 -3.83 -0.10
CA GLY A 53 1.38 -4.00 -0.08
C GLY A 53 1.94 -4.53 -1.39
N MET A 54 3.26 -4.59 -1.45
CA MET A 54 4.02 -5.15 -2.56
C MET A 54 5.15 -6.01 -1.99
N ARG A 55 5.28 -7.23 -2.51
CA ARG A 55 6.46 -8.07 -2.34
C ARG A 55 7.38 -7.90 -3.53
N VAL A 56 8.68 -7.76 -3.26
CA VAL A 56 9.74 -7.87 -4.25
C VAL A 56 10.59 -9.08 -3.88
N ASP A 57 10.58 -10.12 -4.70
CA ASP A 57 11.38 -11.32 -4.47
C ASP A 57 12.79 -11.15 -5.03
N PHE A 58 13.77 -11.63 -4.27
CA PHE A 58 15.14 -11.73 -4.74
C PHE A 58 15.29 -12.91 -5.69
N ASN A 59 15.91 -12.68 -6.84
CA ASN A 59 16.13 -13.71 -7.86
C ASN A 59 17.45 -14.49 -7.66
N HIS A 60 18.07 -14.34 -6.49
CA HIS A 60 19.34 -14.95 -6.13
C HIS A 60 19.44 -15.06 -4.60
N SER A 61 20.37 -15.90 -4.13
CA SER A 61 20.68 -15.99 -2.70
C SER A 61 21.41 -14.73 -2.25
N VAL A 62 20.79 -13.98 -1.34
CA VAL A 62 21.33 -12.72 -0.81
C VAL A 62 22.24 -13.00 0.38
N SER A 63 23.41 -12.33 0.42
CA SER A 63 24.34 -12.44 1.55
C SER A 63 23.90 -11.59 2.76
N ASP A 64 24.41 -11.89 3.95
CA ASP A 64 24.12 -11.08 5.15
C ASP A 64 24.56 -9.61 5.00
N GLU A 65 25.68 -9.36 4.29
CA GLU A 65 26.17 -8.02 3.99
C GLU A 65 25.21 -7.27 3.07
N GLU A 66 24.75 -7.94 2.01
CA GLU A 66 23.79 -7.37 1.07
C GLU A 66 22.43 -7.11 1.73
N LEU A 67 21.95 -8.00 2.61
CA LEU A 67 20.74 -7.75 3.41
C LEU A 67 20.89 -6.55 4.33
N ALA A 68 22.08 -6.34 4.92
CA ALA A 68 22.35 -5.18 5.75
C ALA A 68 22.34 -3.88 4.93
N ASP A 69 22.93 -3.89 3.74
CA ASP A 69 22.93 -2.74 2.82
C ASP A 69 21.52 -2.39 2.31
N ILE A 70 20.72 -3.41 1.98
CA ILE A 70 19.33 -3.21 1.58
C ILE A 70 18.55 -2.60 2.74
N ARG A 71 18.65 -3.15 3.97
CA ARG A 71 17.97 -2.58 5.15
C ARG A 71 18.37 -1.13 5.41
N ALA A 72 19.63 -0.77 5.18
CA ALA A 72 20.13 0.59 5.41
C ALA A 72 19.69 1.60 4.34
N THR A 73 19.30 1.14 3.14
CA THR A 73 19.04 2.01 1.99
C THR A 73 17.66 1.85 1.36
N ALA A 74 16.89 0.87 1.83
CA ALA A 74 15.53 0.58 1.40
C ALA A 74 14.57 1.71 1.78
N GLY A 75 13.68 2.04 0.85
CA GLY A 75 12.53 2.90 1.07
C GLY A 75 11.36 2.44 0.22
N CYS A 76 10.18 2.49 0.81
CA CYS A 76 8.92 2.25 0.12
C CYS A 76 8.12 3.55 0.04
N ARG A 77 7.39 3.74 -1.05
CA ARG A 77 6.50 4.87 -1.27
C ARG A 77 5.20 4.39 -1.89
N PHE A 78 4.11 5.04 -1.51
CA PHE A 78 2.84 4.91 -2.18
C PHE A 78 2.50 6.21 -2.91
N ARG A 79 1.75 6.09 -4.01
CA ARG A 79 1.12 7.19 -4.73
C ARG A 79 -0.34 6.84 -4.96
N MET A 80 -1.24 7.71 -4.51
CA MET A 80 -2.68 7.59 -4.74
C MET A 80 -3.13 8.63 -5.73
N GLN A 81 -3.99 8.23 -6.66
CA GLN A 81 -4.60 9.13 -7.63
C GLN A 81 -6.10 8.87 -7.74
N ASP A 82 -6.93 9.91 -7.58
CA ASP A 82 -8.37 9.81 -7.79
C ASP A 82 -8.79 10.03 -9.26
N ALA A 83 -10.08 9.85 -9.54
CA ALA A 83 -10.65 10.02 -10.88
C ALA A 83 -10.59 11.46 -11.41
N GLU A 84 -10.47 12.46 -10.53
CA GLU A 84 -10.31 13.87 -10.88
C GLU A 84 -8.85 14.22 -11.22
N GLY A 85 -7.91 13.29 -10.99
CA GLY A 85 -6.49 13.48 -11.23
C GLY A 85 -5.74 14.12 -10.06
N ASN A 86 -6.36 14.21 -8.88
CA ASN A 86 -5.67 14.64 -7.66
C ASN A 86 -4.73 13.53 -7.22
N VAL A 87 -3.52 13.90 -6.78
CA VAL A 87 -2.45 12.95 -6.46
C VAL A 87 -1.84 13.29 -5.11
N ILE A 88 -1.61 12.28 -4.29
CA ILE A 88 -0.64 12.34 -3.19
C ILE A 88 0.43 11.28 -3.38
N GLU A 89 1.61 11.53 -2.82
CA GLU A 89 2.68 10.55 -2.72
C GLU A 89 3.35 10.71 -1.35
N ASN A 90 3.54 9.59 -0.64
CA ASN A 90 4.21 9.60 0.65
C ASN A 90 5.06 8.34 0.86
N HIS A 91 5.88 8.36 1.90
CA HIS A 91 6.63 7.20 2.37
C HIS A 91 5.70 6.21 3.06
N MET A 92 5.98 4.92 2.89
CA MET A 92 5.29 3.87 3.63
C MET A 92 6.10 3.51 4.88
N GLU A 93 5.44 3.33 6.01
CA GLU A 93 6.10 2.94 7.26
C GLU A 93 6.43 1.43 7.28
N GLY A 94 5.57 0.61 6.69
CA GLY A 94 5.76 -0.84 6.64
C GLY A 94 6.81 -1.26 5.62
N VAL A 95 8.06 -1.40 6.07
CA VAL A 95 9.16 -1.99 5.29
C VAL A 95 9.76 -3.18 6.04
N ARG A 96 9.76 -4.35 5.41
CA ARG A 96 10.41 -5.56 5.97
C ARG A 96 11.34 -6.19 4.95
N VAL A 97 12.56 -6.46 5.37
CA VAL A 97 13.58 -7.13 4.55
C VAL A 97 13.95 -8.48 5.17
N ASP A 98 13.71 -9.55 4.42
CA ASP A 98 14.05 -10.93 4.77
C ASP A 98 14.98 -11.54 3.71
N ALA A 99 15.39 -12.80 3.89
CA ALA A 99 16.35 -13.46 3.02
C ALA A 99 15.82 -13.69 1.59
N ASP A 100 14.50 -13.69 1.42
CA ASP A 100 13.84 -14.02 0.17
C ASP A 100 13.36 -12.77 -0.58
N GLY A 101 13.35 -11.58 0.07
CA GLY A 101 12.86 -10.36 -0.55
C GLY A 101 12.54 -9.20 0.40
N VAL A 102 11.80 -8.24 -0.15
CA VAL A 102 11.33 -7.04 0.55
C VAL A 102 9.82 -6.92 0.50
N TRP A 103 9.21 -6.60 1.63
CA TRP A 103 7.81 -6.21 1.74
C TRP A 103 7.71 -4.71 1.95
N CYS A 104 6.87 -4.07 1.14
CA CYS A 104 6.33 -2.73 1.35
C CYS A 104 4.84 -2.87 1.70
N PHE A 105 4.34 -2.26 2.76
CA PHE A 105 2.92 -2.29 3.11
C PHE A 105 2.57 -1.08 3.96
N GLU A 106 1.31 -0.66 3.92
CA GLU A 106 0.82 0.46 4.72
C GLU A 106 -0.69 0.28 4.91
N TYR A 107 -1.24 0.77 6.00
CA TYR A 107 -2.66 0.68 6.26
C TYR A 107 -3.45 1.58 5.30
N LEU A 108 -4.41 1.01 4.57
CA LEU A 108 -5.24 1.78 3.63
C LEU A 108 -5.98 2.91 4.34
N GLY A 109 -6.47 2.67 5.56
CA GLY A 109 -7.14 3.68 6.37
C GLY A 109 -6.28 4.91 6.66
N ASP A 110 -4.97 4.71 6.83
CA ASP A 110 -4.02 5.80 7.07
C ASP A 110 -3.76 6.58 5.78
N MET A 111 -3.51 5.88 4.66
CA MET A 111 -3.37 6.54 3.35
C MET A 111 -4.60 7.40 2.98
N LEU A 112 -5.82 6.93 3.30
CA LEU A 112 -7.06 7.67 3.10
C LEU A 112 -7.10 8.94 3.96
N ILE A 113 -6.71 8.85 5.23
CA ILE A 113 -6.63 10.02 6.12
C ILE A 113 -5.66 11.04 5.53
N GLU A 114 -4.45 10.62 5.15
CA GLU A 114 -3.45 11.52 4.58
C GLU A 114 -3.94 12.19 3.29
N PHE A 115 -4.59 11.44 2.39
CA PHE A 115 -5.16 11.99 1.16
C PHE A 115 -6.15 13.09 1.45
N HIS A 116 -7.14 12.80 2.30
CA HIS A 116 -8.22 13.73 2.55
C HIS A 116 -7.80 14.89 3.45
N GLU A 117 -6.79 14.72 4.30
CA GLU A 117 -6.16 15.80 5.06
C GLU A 117 -5.47 16.80 4.12
N GLN A 118 -4.62 16.33 3.20
CA GLN A 118 -3.92 17.19 2.23
C GLN A 118 -4.90 17.94 1.30
N ARG A 119 -6.05 17.34 1.04
CA ARG A 119 -7.15 17.92 0.25
C ARG A 119 -8.04 18.89 1.02
N GLY A 120 -7.96 18.92 2.35
CA GLY A 120 -8.90 19.67 3.19
C GLY A 120 -10.33 19.11 3.19
N THR A 121 -10.48 17.82 2.85
CA THR A 121 -11.77 17.10 2.74
C THR A 121 -11.95 16.03 3.84
N LEU A 122 -11.04 16.01 4.83
CA LEU A 122 -10.99 14.98 5.87
C LEU A 122 -12.28 14.84 6.69
N GLU A 123 -12.99 15.95 6.89
CA GLU A 123 -14.25 15.98 7.64
C GLU A 123 -15.49 15.80 6.74
N ASP A 124 -15.32 15.69 5.41
CA ASP A 124 -16.41 15.49 4.46
C ASP A 124 -16.90 14.03 4.47
N ALA A 125 -18.19 13.84 4.21
CA ALA A 125 -18.77 12.52 4.04
C ALA A 125 -18.14 11.81 2.81
N PRO A 126 -17.70 10.55 2.94
CA PRO A 126 -17.13 9.81 1.82
C PRO A 126 -18.12 9.62 0.66
N ASP A 127 -17.71 10.00 -0.55
CA ASP A 127 -18.48 9.83 -1.78
C ASP A 127 -18.09 8.52 -2.49
N PRO A 128 -19.05 7.60 -2.77
CA PRO A 128 -18.80 6.43 -3.58
C PRO A 128 -18.13 6.68 -4.93
N ALA A 129 -18.41 7.82 -5.56
CA ALA A 129 -17.82 8.21 -6.84
C ALA A 129 -16.32 8.53 -6.76
N TRP A 130 -15.75 8.62 -5.55
CA TRP A 130 -14.31 8.80 -5.36
C TRP A 130 -13.50 7.57 -5.77
N PHE A 131 -14.11 6.37 -5.75
CA PHE A 131 -13.51 5.15 -6.31
C PHE A 131 -13.94 4.90 -7.77
N PRO A 132 -13.13 4.22 -8.61
CA PRO A 132 -11.81 3.67 -8.29
C PRO A 132 -10.76 4.76 -8.06
N ILE A 133 -9.82 4.48 -7.16
CA ILE A 133 -8.56 5.22 -7.08
C ILE A 133 -7.42 4.33 -7.58
N MET A 134 -6.38 4.92 -8.16
CA MET A 134 -5.17 4.19 -8.52
C MET A 134 -4.16 4.27 -7.38
N LEU A 135 -3.73 3.10 -6.89
CA LEU A 135 -2.67 2.96 -5.90
C LEU A 135 -1.42 2.38 -6.56
N ARG A 136 -0.34 3.14 -6.53
CA ARG A 136 0.98 2.69 -6.94
C ARG A 136 1.90 2.55 -5.74
N ILE A 137 2.50 1.38 -5.58
CA ILE A 137 3.52 1.10 -4.57
C ILE A 137 4.87 0.98 -5.28
N SER A 138 5.89 1.60 -4.71
CA SER A 138 7.25 1.56 -5.22
C SER A 138 8.25 1.26 -4.12
N PHE A 139 9.23 0.45 -4.48
CA PHE A 139 10.39 0.10 -3.68
C PHE A 139 11.64 0.67 -4.34
N HIS A 140 12.55 1.16 -3.52
CA HIS A 140 13.90 1.57 -3.91
C HIS A 140 14.91 1.17 -2.85
N ALA A 141 16.05 0.62 -3.28
CA ALA A 141 17.28 0.54 -2.50
C ALA A 141 18.43 1.09 -3.34
N SER A 142 19.39 1.76 -2.70
CA SER A 142 20.55 2.32 -3.40
C SER A 142 21.75 1.37 -3.39
N ARG A 143 21.74 0.34 -2.54
CA ARG A 143 22.79 -0.68 -2.44
C ARG A 143 22.20 -2.07 -2.15
N PRO A 144 22.28 -3.02 -3.10
CA PRO A 144 22.50 -2.77 -4.53
C PRO A 144 21.39 -1.86 -5.09
N PRO A 145 21.63 -1.11 -6.18
CA PRO A 145 20.59 -0.34 -6.84
C PRO A 145 19.45 -1.25 -7.31
N LEU A 146 18.29 -1.11 -6.67
CA LEU A 146 17.09 -1.87 -6.96
C LEU A 146 15.91 -0.92 -6.94
N SER A 147 15.09 -0.93 -7.99
CA SER A 147 13.84 -0.18 -8.02
C SER A 147 12.76 -0.97 -8.73
N VAL A 148 11.61 -1.07 -8.08
CA VAL A 148 10.44 -1.78 -8.58
C VAL A 148 9.19 -0.99 -8.22
N ALA A 149 8.19 -0.98 -9.10
CA ALA A 149 6.89 -0.42 -8.81
C ALA A 149 5.78 -1.30 -9.37
N ARG A 150 4.63 -1.29 -8.70
CA ARG A 150 3.38 -1.93 -9.11
C ARG A 150 2.23 -0.99 -8.84
N GLU A 151 1.20 -1.10 -9.65
CA GLU A 151 0.03 -0.22 -9.59
C GLU A 151 -1.22 -1.06 -9.82
N ALA A 152 -2.26 -0.76 -9.06
CA ALA A 152 -3.57 -1.40 -9.11
C ALA A 152 -4.65 -0.40 -8.69
N PRO A 153 -5.88 -0.49 -9.25
CA PRO A 153 -7.01 0.21 -8.69
C PRO A 153 -7.39 -0.32 -7.30
N VAL A 154 -7.96 0.56 -6.48
CA VAL A 154 -8.72 0.21 -5.28
C VAL A 154 -10.20 0.39 -5.62
N LEU A 155 -10.99 -0.63 -5.39
CA LEU A 155 -12.42 -0.74 -5.65
C LEU A 155 -13.17 -0.97 -4.35
N ALA A 156 -13.73 0.09 -3.77
CA ALA A 156 -14.62 -0.06 -2.62
C ALA A 156 -16.02 -0.49 -3.06
N GLU A 157 -16.56 -1.54 -2.42
CA GLU A 157 -17.99 -1.82 -2.46
C GLU A 157 -18.71 -0.99 -1.39
N TRP A 158 -19.73 -0.24 -1.80
CA TRP A 158 -20.47 0.70 -0.95
C TRP A 158 -21.85 0.18 -0.54
#